data_AF-A0A4Q1VQ88-F1
#
_entry.id   AF-A0A4Q1VQ88-F1
#
_cell.length_a   1.000
_cell.length_b   1.000
_cell.length_c   1.000
_cell.angle_alpha   90.00
_cell.angle_beta   90.00
_cell.angle_gamma   90.00
#
_symmetry.space_group_name_H-M   'P 1'
#
loop_
_entity.id
_entity.type
_entity.pdbx_description
1 polymer ?
#
loop_
_entity_poly.entity_id
_entity_poly.type
_entity_poly.pdbx_seq_one_letter_code
_entity_poly.pdbx_strand_id
1 'polypeptide(L)' 'MTTAARNPVLARLRFLGTLMLGAYLLINLILVALAPVTTGWSTWSVTALAVPPMVLGMVYLVIPIARR' A
#
# COMPACT_ATOMS: atom_id res chain seq x y z
N MET A 1 6.15 17.29 34.35
CA MET A 1 5.63 16.57 33.17
C MET A 1 6.79 16.35 32.21
N THR A 2 7.40 15.16 32.24
CA THR A 2 8.50 14.79 31.35
C THR A 2 7.93 14.39 29.99
N THR A 3 8.01 15.30 29.02
CA THR A 3 7.65 15.01 27.64
C THR A 3 8.64 13.97 27.12
N ALA A 4 8.26 12.69 27.13
CA ALA A 4 9.06 11.63 26.52
C ALA A 4 9.41 12.07 25.10
N ALA A 5 10.70 12.26 24.83
CA ALA A 5 11.18 12.62 23.51
C ALA A 5 10.69 11.54 22.53
N ARG A 6 9.64 11.83 21.76
CA ARG A 6 9.17 10.96 20.68
C ARG A 6 10.35 10.77 19.74
N ASN A 7 11.00 9.61 19.80
CA ASN A 7 12.12 9.32 18.93
C ASN A 7 11.64 9.43 17.47
N PRO A 8 12.05 10.47 16.73
CA PRO A 8 11.51 10.76 15.41
C PRO A 8 11.83 9.62 14.43
N VAL A 9 12.92 8.90 14.67
CA VAL A 9 13.34 7.73 13.87
C VAL A 9 12.37 6.57 14.08
N LEU A 10 11.97 6.29 15.31
CA LEU A 10 11.03 5.19 15.61
C LEU A 10 9.64 5.48 15.01
N ALA A 11 9.17 6.72 15.08
CA ALA A 11 7.94 7.15 14.42
C ALA A 11 8.02 6.99 12.89
N ARG A 12 9.16 7.37 12.29
CA ARG A 12 9.43 7.22 10.85
C ARG A 12 9.45 5.75 10.43
N LEU A 13 10.11 4.88 11.21
CA LEU A 13 10.19 3.44 10.93
C LEU A 13 8.83 2.76 11.04
N ARG A 14 8.02 3.10 12.06
CA ARG A 14 6.65 2.60 12.18
C ARG A 14 5.80 3.00 10.98
N PHE A 15 5.84 4.28 10.60
CA PHE A 15 5.16 4.78 9.40
C PHE A 15 5.59 4.03 8.14
N LEU A 16 6.90 3.87 7.93
CA LEU A 16 7.45 3.17 6.78
C LEU A 16 7.03 1.70 6.77
N GLY A 17 7.08 1.03 7.93
CA GLY A 17 6.65 -0.36 8.07
C GLY A 17 5.18 -0.54 7.75
N THR A 18 4.29 0.32 8.29
CA THR A 18 2.86 0.27 8.00
C THR A 18 2.57 0.55 6.52
N LEU A 19 3.27 1.51 5.90
CA LEU A 19 3.15 1.77 4.47
C LEU A 19 3.59 0.57 3.64
N MET A 20 4.76 -0.03 3.91
CA MET A 20 5.25 -1.18 3.15
C MET A 20 4.27 -2.36 3.25
N LEU A 21 3.82 -2.64 4.46
CA LEU A 21 2.94 -3.78 4.73
C LEU A 21 1.56 -3.56 4.11
N GLY A 22 1.00 -2.36 4.22
CA GLY A 22 -0.25 -1.97 3.58
C GLY A 22 -0.15 -1.97 2.05
N ALA A 23 0.95 -1.46 1.48
CA ALA A 23 1.20 -1.50 0.04
C ALA A 23 1.22 -2.94 -0.47
N TYR A 24 2.02 -3.79 0.18
CA TYR A 24 2.23 -5.16 -0.25
C TYR A 24 0.94 -5.98 -0.22
N LEU A 25 0.15 -5.84 0.85
CA LEU A 25 -1.16 -6.47 0.97
C LEU A 25 -2.11 -5.99 -0.12
N LEU A 26 -2.27 -4.68 -0.26
CA LEU A 26 -3.19 -4.08 -1.23
C LEU A 26 -2.84 -4.52 -2.66
N ILE A 27 -1.57 -4.46 -3.02
CA ILE A 27 -1.07 -4.84 -4.33
C ILE A 27 -1.39 -6.30 -4.64
N ASN A 28 -1.03 -7.21 -3.72
CA ASN A 28 -1.29 -8.64 -3.92
C ASN A 28 -2.78 -8.93 -4.01
N LEU A 29 -3.60 -8.30 -3.18
CA LEU A 29 -5.05 -8.52 -3.17
C LEU A 29 -5.69 -8.10 -4.50
N ILE A 30 -5.27 -6.95 -5.04
CA ILE A 30 -5.69 -6.47 -6.36
C ILE A 30 -5.24 -7.45 -7.47
N LEU A 31 -3.97 -7.87 -7.47
CA LEU A 31 -3.45 -8.78 -8.48
C LEU A 31 -4.12 -10.16 -8.43
N VAL A 32 -4.38 -10.70 -7.24
CA VAL A 32 -5.10 -11.97 -7.06
C VAL A 32 -6.54 -11.84 -7.54
N ALA A 33 -7.22 -10.72 -7.25
CA ALA A 33 -8.57 -10.48 -7.73
C ALA A 33 -8.63 -10.33 -9.27
N LEU A 34 -7.59 -9.75 -9.88
CA LEU A 34 -7.47 -9.57 -11.33
C LEU A 34 -6.99 -10.82 -12.07
N ALA A 35 -6.22 -11.70 -11.42
CA ALA A 35 -5.64 -12.91 -12.00
C ALA A 35 -6.59 -13.74 -12.88
N PRO A 36 -7.84 -14.07 -12.46
CA PRO A 36 -8.75 -14.86 -13.30
C PRO A 36 -9.18 -14.13 -14.58
N VAL A 37 -9.17 -12.79 -14.58
CA VAL A 37 -9.63 -11.95 -15.71
C VAL A 37 -8.47 -11.61 -16.64
N THR A 38 -7.26 -11.49 -16.10
CA THR A 38 -6.06 -11.09 -16.84
C THR A 38 -5.23 -12.28 -17.34
N THR A 39 -5.80 -13.49 -17.33
CA THR A 39 -5.07 -14.69 -17.78
C THR A 39 -4.78 -14.59 -19.29
N GLY A 40 -3.50 -14.65 -19.67
CA GLY A 40 -3.05 -14.49 -21.06
C GLY A 40 -2.87 -13.05 -21.53
N TRP A 41 -3.08 -12.05 -20.68
CA TRP A 41 -2.83 -10.65 -21.01
C TRP A 41 -1.34 -10.31 -20.93
N SER A 42 -0.92 -9.34 -21.74
CA SER A 42 0.44 -8.78 -21.61
C SER A 42 0.59 -8.07 -20.27
N THR A 43 1.80 -8.05 -19.71
CA THR A 43 2.10 -7.35 -18.45
C THR A 43 1.66 -5.88 -18.49
N TRP A 44 1.79 -5.21 -19.65
CA TRP A 44 1.37 -3.82 -19.84
C TRP A 44 -0.13 -3.63 -19.68
N SER A 45 -0.94 -4.56 -20.18
CA SER A 45 -2.40 -4.51 -20.06
C SER A 45 -2.83 -4.74 -18.61
N VAL A 46 -2.18 -5.68 -17.93
CA VAL A 46 -2.46 -5.97 -16.52
C VAL A 46 -2.08 -4.80 -15.63
N THR A 47 -0.91 -4.19 -15.83
CA THR A 47 -0.48 -3.02 -15.04
C THR A 47 -1.34 -1.80 -15.31
N ALA A 48 -1.73 -1.54 -16.56
CA ALA A 48 -2.63 -0.44 -16.90
C ALA A 48 -3.99 -0.56 -16.16
N LEU A 49 -4.48 -1.79 -15.95
CA LEU A 49 -5.73 -2.04 -15.24
C LEU A 49 -5.56 -2.06 -13.70
N ALA A 50 -4.45 -2.60 -13.21
CA ALA A 50 -4.19 -2.76 -11.78
C ALA A 50 -3.70 -1.48 -11.08
N VAL A 51 -2.99 -0.61 -11.79
CA VAL A 51 -2.40 0.61 -11.20
C VAL A 51 -3.45 1.62 -10.72
N PRO A 52 -4.53 1.95 -11.48
CA PRO A 52 -5.55 2.88 -11.00
C PRO A 52 -6.17 2.48 -9.64
N PRO A 53 -6.63 1.23 -9.41
CA PRO A 53 -7.14 0.83 -8.11
C PRO A 53 -6.04 0.74 -7.04
N MET A 54 -4.79 0.41 -7.38
CA MET A 54 -3.67 0.46 -6.43
C MET A 54 -3.47 1.86 -5.87
N VAL A 55 -3.43 2.88 -6.74
CA VAL A 55 -3.20 4.27 -6.33
C VAL A 55 -4.35 4.76 -5.46
N LEU A 56 -5.59 4.44 -5.84
CA LEU A 56 -6.78 4.76 -5.03
C LEU A 56 -6.71 4.11 -3.64
N GLY A 57 -6.40 2.81 -3.56
CA GLY A 57 -6.29 2.13 -2.26
C GLY A 57 -5.13 2.67 -1.42
N MET A 58 -4.02 3.10 -2.03
CA MET A 58 -2.92 3.74 -1.32
C MET A 58 -3.35 5.07 -0.70
N VAL A 59 -3.96 5.94 -1.48
CA VAL A 59 -4.35 7.31 -1.05
C VAL A 59 -5.46 7.27 0.00
N TYR A 60 -6.48 6.44 -0.19
CA TYR A 60 -7.67 6.44 0.66
C TYR A 60 -7.61 5.44 1.82
N LEU A 61 -6.79 4.40 1.74
CA LEU A 61 -6.71 3.35 2.77
C LEU A 61 -5.36 3.33 3.48
N VAL A 62 -4.27 3.13 2.73
CA VAL A 62 -2.96 2.81 3.33
C VAL A 62 -2.31 4.04 3.98
N ILE A 63 -2.30 5.18 3.29
CA ILE A 63 -1.73 6.44 3.81
C ILE A 63 -2.44 6.90 5.10
N PRO A 64 -3.79 6.99 5.17
CA PRO A 64 -4.46 7.41 6.40
C PRO A 64 -4.25 6.42 7.55
N ILE A 65 -4.17 5.12 7.29
CA ILE A 65 -3.86 4.12 8.33
C ILE A 65 -2.42 4.29 8.84
N ALA A 66 -1.45 4.51 7.95
CA ALA A 66 -0.05 4.68 8.34
C ALA A 66 0.19 5.99 9.11
N ARG A 67 -0.59 7.04 8.82
CA ARG A 67 -0.44 8.37 9.43
C ARG A 67 -1.21 8.54 10.75
N ARG A 68 -2.01 7.55 11.15
CA ARG A 68 -2.79 7.54 12.41
C ARG A 68 -1.95 7.03 13.57
#